data_AF-W2SX06-F1
#
_entry.id   AF-W2SX06-F1
#
_cell.length_a   1.000
_cell.length_b   1.000
_cell.length_c   1.000
_cell.angle_alpha   90.00
_cell.angle_beta   90.00
_cell.angle_gamma   90.00
#
_symmetry.space_group_name_H-M   'P 1'
#
loop_
_entity.id
_entity.type
_entity.pdbx_description
1 polymer ?
#
loop_
_entity_poly.entity_id
_entity_poly.type
_entity_poly.pdbx_seq_one_letter_code
_entity_poly.pdbx_strand_id
1 'polypeptide(L)'
;MVLMLLRGKANIPEIMAMGTCPTGHFIILELVGRNLSDLRRQLPQRKLNPGSLYRSMLQIELGDGSLPWSKMREESAIKASKQETSAEKLCEKQPKMLKMAEYVLSMKYETMPDYDKLTKLLENCNPPDVKSTDPYDWQITPCQLDHYVQRERPTADMEKPDAEQKKDNSRGSLVLTDPDKPKA
;
A
#
# COMPACT_ATOMS: atom_id res chain seq x y z
N MET A 1 16.59 13.89 11.95
CA MET A 1 15.45 12.99 11.66
C MET A 1 15.89 12.00 10.58
N VAL A 2 15.80 10.69 10.81
CA VAL A 2 16.40 9.65 9.91
C VAL A 2 15.92 9.78 8.47
N LEU A 3 14.62 10.01 8.27
CA LEU A 3 14.04 10.11 6.92
C LEU A 3 14.62 11.27 6.10
N MET A 4 15.03 12.39 6.73
CA MET A 4 15.68 13.50 6.02
C MET A 4 17.06 13.12 5.49
N LEU A 5 17.82 12.31 6.24
CA LEU A 5 19.13 11.81 5.82
C LEU A 5 19.04 10.76 4.69
N LEU A 6 17.85 10.21 4.50
CA LEU A 6 17.56 9.18 3.51
C LEU A 6 16.88 9.73 2.25
N ARG A 7 16.66 11.05 2.17
CA ARG A 7 16.10 11.71 0.97
C ARG A 7 16.96 11.43 -0.27
N GLY A 8 16.31 11.14 -1.38
CA GLY A 8 16.95 10.87 -2.67
C GLY A 8 17.56 9.47 -2.80
N LYS A 9 17.48 8.62 -1.77
CA LYS A 9 17.87 7.21 -1.90
C LYS A 9 16.73 6.41 -2.53
N ALA A 10 17.10 5.47 -3.39
CA ALA A 10 16.15 4.53 -3.98
C ALA A 10 15.40 3.75 -2.88
N ASN A 11 14.15 3.36 -3.19
CA ASN A 11 13.26 2.58 -2.32
C ASN A 11 12.77 3.29 -1.05
N ILE A 12 13.00 4.61 -0.91
CA ILE A 12 12.56 5.40 0.25
C ILE A 12 11.56 6.46 -0.21
N PRO A 13 10.35 6.53 0.38
CA PRO A 13 9.35 7.53 0.01
C PRO A 13 9.84 8.96 0.23
N GLU A 14 9.48 9.87 -0.65
CA GLU A 14 9.83 11.28 -0.49
C GLU A 14 9.05 11.94 0.66
N ILE A 15 9.75 12.72 1.50
CA ILE A 15 9.09 13.56 2.51
C ILE A 15 8.77 14.90 1.89
N MET A 16 7.47 15.20 1.74
CA MET A 16 6.99 16.49 1.29
C MET A 16 7.04 17.55 2.39
N ALA A 17 6.60 17.22 3.61
CA ALA A 17 6.57 18.17 4.72
C ALA A 17 6.60 17.46 6.09
N MET A 18 6.98 18.20 7.13
CA MET A 18 6.81 17.79 8.51
C MET A 18 6.54 19.02 9.37
N GLY A 19 5.86 18.84 10.49
CA GLY A 19 5.58 19.96 11.38
C GLY A 19 4.83 19.57 12.63
N THR A 20 4.41 20.59 13.36
CA THR A 20 3.65 20.47 14.60
C THR A 20 2.37 21.27 14.47
N CYS A 21 1.24 20.62 14.71
CA CYS A 21 -0.07 21.25 14.86
C CYS A 21 -0.43 21.30 16.36
N PRO A 22 -1.39 22.15 16.77
CA PRO A 22 -1.91 22.13 18.14
C PRO A 22 -2.45 20.76 18.59
N THR A 23 -2.83 19.90 17.64
CA THR A 23 -3.35 18.53 17.88
C THR A 23 -2.29 17.43 17.82
N GLY A 24 -1.04 17.74 17.45
CA GLY A 24 0.04 16.76 17.39
C GLY A 24 1.05 16.99 16.26
N HIS A 25 2.00 16.07 16.14
CA HIS A 25 3.04 16.10 15.11
C HIS A 25 2.55 15.43 13.82
N PHE A 26 2.93 15.98 12.66
CA PHE A 26 2.58 15.40 11.36
C PHE A 26 3.80 15.29 10.45
N ILE A 27 3.77 14.28 9.57
CA ILE A 27 4.73 14.05 8.50
C ILE A 27 3.91 13.74 7.24
N ILE A 28 4.22 14.44 6.16
CA ILE A 28 3.61 14.24 4.83
C ILE A 28 4.63 13.50 3.98
N LEU A 29 4.27 12.29 3.56
CA LEU A 29 5.07 11.39 2.74
C LEU A 29 4.38 11.14 1.40
N GLU A 30 5.18 10.82 0.38
CA GLU A 30 4.69 10.26 -0.88
C GLU A 30 3.77 9.06 -0.64
N LEU A 31 2.63 9.05 -1.31
CA LEU A 31 1.68 7.94 -1.26
C LEU A 31 2.23 6.77 -2.08
N VAL A 32 2.62 5.70 -1.39
CA VAL A 32 3.07 4.46 -2.01
C VAL A 32 1.94 3.47 -2.24
N GLY A 33 2.19 2.46 -3.09
CA GLY A 33 1.24 1.40 -3.38
C GLY A 33 0.98 0.43 -2.23
N ARG A 34 0.33 -0.69 -2.56
CA ARG A 34 0.00 -1.77 -1.62
C ARG A 34 1.27 -2.37 -1.00
N ASN A 35 1.23 -2.64 0.30
CA ASN A 35 2.32 -3.36 0.96
C ASN A 35 2.34 -4.85 0.55
N LEU A 36 3.50 -5.49 0.70
CA LEU A 36 3.72 -6.88 0.30
C LEU A 36 2.84 -7.89 1.07
N SER A 37 2.45 -7.57 2.31
CA SER A 37 1.55 -8.44 3.09
C SER A 37 0.15 -8.49 2.48
N ASP A 38 -0.38 -7.34 2.05
CA ASP A 38 -1.68 -7.25 1.40
C ASP A 38 -1.65 -7.91 0.03
N LEU A 39 -0.57 -7.70 -0.75
CA LEU A 39 -0.37 -8.37 -2.04
C LEU A 39 -0.34 -9.89 -1.88
N ARG A 40 0.39 -10.40 -0.88
CA ARG A 40 0.41 -11.84 -0.56
C ARG A 40 -0.97 -12.36 -0.19
N ARG A 41 -1.76 -11.63 0.61
CA ARG A 41 -3.10 -12.05 1.05
C ARG A 41 -4.10 -12.13 -0.09
N GLN A 42 -3.90 -11.36 -1.16
CA GLN A 42 -4.76 -11.33 -2.36
C GLN A 42 -4.50 -12.52 -3.30
N LEU A 43 -3.37 -13.21 -3.15
CA LEU A 43 -3.05 -14.37 -3.99
C LEU A 43 -3.82 -15.62 -3.53
N PRO A 44 -4.29 -16.47 -4.47
CA PRO A 44 -5.10 -17.65 -4.16
C PRO A 44 -4.46 -18.59 -3.13
N GLN A 45 -3.13 -18.77 -3.20
CA GLN A 45 -2.38 -19.65 -2.31
C GLN A 45 -1.75 -18.91 -1.11
N ARG A 46 -1.93 -17.60 -0.98
CA ARG A 46 -1.27 -16.74 0.03
C ARG A 46 0.26 -16.87 0.06
N LYS A 47 0.84 -17.26 -1.07
CA LYS A 47 2.26 -17.41 -1.34
C LYS A 47 2.58 -16.67 -2.62
N LEU A 48 3.73 -16.01 -2.65
CA LEU A 48 4.28 -15.45 -3.88
C LEU A 48 5.02 -16.56 -4.61
N ASN A 49 5.00 -16.52 -5.94
CA ASN A 49 5.85 -17.37 -6.75
C ASN A 49 7.31 -17.07 -6.42
N PRO A 50 8.18 -18.08 -6.53
CA PRO A 50 9.60 -17.91 -6.26
C PRO A 50 10.18 -16.71 -7.02
N GLY A 51 9.87 -16.50 -8.30
CA GLY A 51 10.39 -15.37 -9.07
C GLY A 51 10.08 -13.99 -8.45
N SER A 52 8.84 -13.79 -7.99
CA SER A 52 8.44 -12.56 -7.29
C SER A 52 9.12 -12.41 -5.93
N LEU A 53 9.33 -13.52 -5.20
CA LEU A 53 10.06 -13.55 -3.93
C LEU A 53 11.53 -13.17 -4.08
N TYR A 54 12.19 -13.71 -5.10
CA TYR A 54 13.59 -13.41 -5.38
C TYR A 54 13.77 -11.93 -5.75
N ARG A 55 12.90 -11.42 -6.62
CA ARG A 55 12.90 -10.00 -7.01
C ARG A 55 12.55 -9.04 -5.86
N SER A 56 11.76 -9.47 -4.89
CA SER A 56 11.42 -8.66 -3.70
C SER A 56 12.37 -8.86 -2.52
N MET A 57 13.42 -9.69 -2.68
CA MET A 57 14.43 -10.00 -1.67
C MET A 57 13.86 -10.55 -0.34
N LEU A 58 12.67 -11.17 -0.37
CA LEU A 58 11.95 -11.62 0.82
C LEU A 58 11.78 -13.15 0.82
N GLN A 59 12.85 -13.87 1.16
CA GLN A 59 12.89 -15.32 0.98
C GLN A 59 12.30 -16.13 2.15
N ILE A 60 12.63 -15.78 3.40
CA ILE A 60 12.35 -16.66 4.56
C ILE A 60 10.85 -16.71 4.91
N GLU A 61 10.20 -15.56 5.13
CA GLU A 61 8.81 -15.54 5.62
C GLU A 61 7.80 -15.89 4.52
N LEU A 62 8.07 -15.47 3.27
CA LEU A 62 7.11 -15.58 2.18
C LEU A 62 7.29 -16.83 1.30
N GLY A 63 8.47 -17.47 1.29
CA GLY A 63 8.70 -18.75 0.59
C GLY A 63 7.92 -19.90 1.22
N ASP A 64 7.96 -20.00 2.55
CA ASP A 64 7.28 -21.08 3.28
C ASP A 64 5.82 -20.75 3.63
N GLY A 65 5.44 -19.47 3.54
CA GLY A 65 4.09 -18.95 3.76
C GLY A 65 3.73 -18.70 5.23
N SER A 66 4.53 -19.21 6.17
CA SER A 66 4.41 -18.94 7.61
C SER A 66 5.62 -19.46 8.38
N LEU A 67 6.08 -18.72 9.38
CA LEU A 67 7.08 -19.19 10.34
C LEU A 67 6.44 -20.08 11.43
N PRO A 68 7.22 -20.96 12.09
CA PRO A 68 6.73 -21.84 13.15
C PRO A 68 6.03 -21.08 14.29
N TRP A 69 6.53 -19.90 14.65
CA TRP A 69 5.98 -19.04 15.69
C TRP A 69 4.92 -18.04 15.21
N SER A 70 4.50 -18.09 13.95
CA SER A 70 3.57 -17.10 13.35
C SER A 70 2.21 -16.98 14.06
N LYS A 71 1.77 -18.01 14.78
CA LYS A 71 0.50 -18.05 15.52
C LYS A 71 0.66 -17.94 17.04
N MET A 72 1.89 -17.90 17.54
CA MET A 72 2.19 -17.79 18.97
C MET A 72 1.97 -16.34 19.43
N ARG A 73 1.51 -16.15 20.67
CA ARG A 73 1.26 -14.82 21.25
C ARG A 73 2.22 -14.48 22.39
N GLU A 74 2.65 -15.48 23.15
CA GLU A 74 3.55 -15.31 24.28
C GLU A 74 4.98 -15.03 23.82
N GLU A 75 5.55 -13.90 24.23
CA GLU A 75 6.88 -13.45 23.84
C GLU A 75 7.97 -14.44 24.25
N SER A 76 7.88 -14.98 25.46
CA SER A 76 8.82 -15.97 26.00
C SER A 76 8.85 -17.25 25.15
N ALA A 77 7.66 -17.72 24.73
CA ALA A 77 7.52 -18.90 23.89
C ALA A 77 8.01 -18.64 22.45
N ILE A 78 7.75 -17.44 21.90
CA ILE A 78 8.29 -17.02 20.59
C ILE A 78 9.82 -16.99 20.64
N LYS A 79 10.41 -16.44 21.71
CA LYS A 79 11.85 -16.39 21.90
C LYS A 79 12.47 -17.79 21.99
N ALA A 80 11.89 -18.68 22.78
CA ALA A 80 12.35 -20.06 22.90
C ALA A 80 12.28 -20.78 21.54
N SER A 81 11.15 -20.65 20.82
CA SER A 81 10.98 -21.25 19.49
C SER A 81 12.01 -20.72 18.47
N LYS A 82 12.33 -19.43 18.51
CA LYS A 82 13.38 -18.83 17.66
C LYS A 82 14.79 -19.32 18.02
N GLN A 83 15.08 -19.56 19.30
CA GLN A 83 16.38 -20.07 19.76
C GLN A 83 16.57 -21.55 19.45
N GLU A 84 15.50 -22.35 19.54
CA GLU A 84 15.53 -23.78 19.23
C GLU A 84 15.59 -24.07 17.73
N THR A 85 15.04 -23.19 16.90
CA THR A 85 15.01 -23.38 15.45
C THR A 85 16.39 -23.13 14.85
N SER A 86 17.04 -24.19 14.37
CA SER A 86 18.32 -24.08 13.64
C SER A 86 18.14 -23.50 12.23
N ALA A 87 19.23 -23.01 11.65
CA ALA A 87 19.22 -22.48 10.29
C ALA A 87 18.83 -23.55 9.26
N GLU A 88 19.23 -24.82 9.46
CA GLU A 88 18.85 -25.90 8.54
C GLU A 88 17.36 -26.17 8.59
N LYS A 89 16.78 -26.20 9.80
CA LYS A 89 15.34 -26.40 10.00
C LYS A 89 14.52 -25.25 9.41
N LEU A 90 15.03 -24.03 9.51
CA LEU A 90 14.40 -22.84 8.93
C LEU A 90 14.47 -22.84 7.40
N CYS A 91 15.55 -23.36 6.83
CA CYS A 91 15.80 -23.36 5.38
C CYS A 91 15.52 -24.72 4.72
N GLU A 92 14.79 -25.63 5.37
CA GLU A 92 14.57 -27.01 4.89
C GLU A 92 13.99 -27.04 3.47
N LYS A 93 13.05 -26.15 3.18
CA LYS A 93 12.41 -26.03 1.86
C LYS A 93 13.22 -25.22 0.85
N GLN A 94 14.23 -24.51 1.31
CA GLN A 94 15.08 -23.65 0.48
C GLN A 94 16.56 -23.76 0.90
N PRO A 95 17.21 -24.90 0.62
CA PRO A 95 18.58 -25.17 1.09
C PRO A 95 19.61 -24.20 0.51
N LYS A 96 19.33 -23.54 -0.63
CA LYS A 96 20.21 -22.51 -1.20
C LYS A 96 20.40 -21.31 -0.26
N MET A 97 19.37 -20.97 0.52
CA MET A 97 19.37 -19.83 1.44
C MET A 97 20.15 -20.12 2.72
N LEU A 98 20.43 -21.40 3.03
CA LEU A 98 21.12 -21.81 4.25
C LEU A 98 22.47 -21.11 4.42
N LYS A 99 23.28 -21.01 3.36
CA LYS A 99 24.59 -20.33 3.40
C LYS A 99 24.49 -18.87 3.82
N MET A 100 23.40 -18.19 3.42
CA MET A 100 23.16 -16.81 3.82
C MET A 100 22.70 -16.73 5.27
N ALA A 101 21.79 -17.61 5.68
CA ALA A 101 21.31 -17.68 7.06
C ALA A 101 22.48 -17.94 8.04
N GLU A 102 23.35 -18.90 7.73
CA GLU A 102 24.57 -19.18 8.49
C GLU A 102 25.50 -17.96 8.55
N TYR A 103 25.73 -17.30 7.42
CA TYR A 103 26.55 -16.09 7.39
C TYR A 103 25.97 -15.01 8.32
N VAL A 104 24.67 -14.73 8.24
CA VAL A 104 24.02 -13.72 9.08
C VAL A 104 24.09 -14.09 10.57
N LEU A 105 23.84 -15.36 10.92
CA LEU A 105 23.87 -15.84 12.30
C LEU A 105 25.29 -15.89 12.89
N SER A 106 26.32 -16.01 12.06
CA SER A 106 27.72 -16.01 12.51
C SER A 106 28.27 -14.62 12.82
N MET A 107 27.59 -13.54 12.40
CA MET A 107 28.07 -12.18 12.60
C MET A 107 27.98 -11.74 14.06
N LYS A 108 28.93 -10.92 14.47
CA LYS A 108 28.92 -10.28 15.80
C LYS A 108 28.24 -8.93 15.71
N TYR A 109 27.83 -8.40 16.87
CA TYR A 109 27.20 -7.09 16.95
C TYR A 109 28.11 -5.96 16.41
N GLU A 110 29.41 -6.03 16.65
CA GLU A 110 30.38 -4.99 16.28
C GLU A 110 30.81 -5.05 14.81
N THR A 111 30.56 -6.17 14.13
CA THR A 111 31.01 -6.38 12.76
C THR A 111 30.02 -5.80 11.77
N MET A 112 30.49 -4.91 10.89
CA MET A 112 29.70 -4.42 9.77
C MET A 112 29.47 -5.57 8.76
N PRO A 113 28.20 -5.87 8.39
CA PRO A 113 27.91 -6.89 7.39
C PRO A 113 28.47 -6.51 6.02
N ASP A 114 29.01 -7.49 5.31
CA ASP A 114 29.38 -7.33 3.90
C ASP A 114 28.12 -7.47 3.03
N TYR A 115 27.53 -6.32 2.69
CA TYR A 115 26.31 -6.26 1.89
C TYR A 115 26.50 -6.75 0.45
N ASP A 116 27.71 -6.64 -0.11
CA ASP A 116 28.00 -7.14 -1.46
C ASP A 116 28.02 -8.67 -1.47
N LYS A 117 28.61 -9.26 -0.43
CA LYS A 117 28.57 -10.72 -0.23
C LYS A 117 27.15 -11.21 -0.01
N LEU A 118 26.35 -10.51 0.80
CA LEU A 118 24.94 -10.86 1.04
C LEU A 118 24.12 -10.82 -0.25
N THR A 119 24.30 -9.76 -1.06
CA THR A 119 23.64 -9.62 -2.36
C THR A 119 24.01 -10.79 -3.29
N LYS A 120 25.30 -11.13 -3.39
CA LYS A 120 25.75 -12.28 -4.20
C LYS A 120 25.20 -13.62 -3.70
N LEU A 121 25.16 -13.84 -2.38
CA LEU A 121 24.56 -15.05 -1.81
C LEU A 121 23.06 -15.13 -2.12
N LEU A 122 22.36 -14.00 -2.13
CA LEU A 122 20.94 -13.90 -2.47
C LEU A 122 20.69 -14.15 -3.96
N GLU A 123 21.50 -13.57 -4.84
CA GLU A 123 21.45 -13.80 -6.29
C GLU A 123 21.71 -15.27 -6.63
N ASN A 124 22.65 -15.93 -5.94
CA ASN A 124 22.90 -17.36 -6.11
C ASN A 124 21.72 -18.26 -5.70
N CYS A 125 20.79 -17.75 -4.89
CA CYS A 125 19.56 -18.46 -4.56
C CYS A 125 18.52 -18.38 -5.69
N ASN A 126 18.67 -17.43 -6.63
CA ASN A 126 17.72 -17.21 -7.71
C ASN A 126 17.61 -18.45 -8.64
N PRO A 127 16.43 -18.79 -9.16
CA PRO A 127 16.24 -19.79 -10.18
C PRO A 127 16.83 -19.26 -11.50
N PRO A 128 17.47 -20.11 -12.31
CA PRO A 128 18.09 -19.69 -13.57
C PRO A 128 17.08 -19.20 -14.62
N ASP A 129 15.81 -19.57 -14.46
CA ASP A 129 14.69 -19.24 -15.35
C ASP A 129 14.05 -17.88 -15.06
N VAL A 130 14.32 -17.27 -13.90
CA VAL A 130 13.72 -15.98 -13.51
C VAL A 130 14.57 -14.82 -13.99
N LYS A 131 14.00 -13.98 -14.85
CA LYS A 131 14.62 -12.75 -15.35
C LYS A 131 14.16 -11.53 -14.56
N SER A 132 14.99 -10.50 -14.57
CA SER A 132 14.63 -9.20 -14.01
C SER A 132 13.46 -8.53 -14.74
N THR A 133 13.13 -8.93 -15.97
CA THR A 133 12.01 -8.39 -16.75
C THR A 133 10.68 -9.09 -16.49
N ASP A 134 10.69 -10.20 -15.75
CA ASP A 134 9.48 -11.00 -15.56
C ASP A 134 8.48 -10.25 -14.66
N PRO A 135 7.18 -10.31 -15.00
CA PRO A 135 6.14 -9.67 -14.21
C PRO A 135 6.01 -10.31 -12.82
N TYR A 136 5.71 -9.49 -11.83
CA TYR A 136 5.38 -9.96 -10.48
C TYR A 136 3.99 -10.62 -10.45
N ASP A 137 3.73 -11.46 -9.45
CA ASP A 137 2.49 -12.27 -9.37
C ASP A 137 1.22 -11.42 -9.37
N TRP A 138 1.27 -10.27 -8.69
CA TRP A 138 0.18 -9.32 -8.59
C TRP A 138 0.00 -8.45 -9.85
N GLN A 139 0.92 -8.52 -10.81
CA GLN A 139 0.79 -7.92 -12.14
C GLN A 139 0.13 -8.87 -13.14
N ILE A 140 0.21 -10.18 -12.91
CA ILE A 140 -0.32 -11.22 -13.80
C ILE A 140 -1.73 -11.65 -13.36
N THR A 141 -1.96 -11.73 -12.06
CA THR A 141 -3.31 -11.95 -11.53
C THR A 141 -4.15 -10.72 -11.88
N PRO A 142 -5.40 -10.85 -12.38
CA PRO A 142 -6.33 -9.73 -12.43
C PRO A 142 -6.57 -9.28 -10.99
N CYS A 143 -5.70 -8.39 -10.53
CA CYS A 143 -5.90 -7.65 -9.32
C CYS A 143 -7.20 -6.91 -9.54
N GLN A 144 -8.17 -7.11 -8.65
CA GLN A 144 -9.41 -6.35 -8.64
C GLN A 144 -9.03 -4.88 -8.39
N LEU A 145 -8.66 -4.17 -9.45
CA LEU A 145 -8.20 -2.80 -9.47
C LEU A 145 -9.31 -1.85 -9.93
N ASP A 146 -10.43 -2.41 -10.40
CA ASP A 146 -11.61 -1.66 -10.84
C ASP A 146 -12.22 -0.79 -9.73
N HIS A 147 -11.99 -1.11 -8.45
CA HIS A 147 -12.56 -0.33 -7.34
C HIS A 147 -11.71 0.88 -6.90
N TYR A 148 -10.46 1.03 -7.34
CA TYR A 148 -9.62 2.18 -6.94
C TYR A 148 -9.54 3.28 -7.99
N VAL A 149 -9.87 2.99 -9.26
CA VAL A 149 -9.85 3.98 -10.35
C VAL A 149 -11.19 4.73 -10.48
N GLN A 150 -12.32 4.16 -10.05
CA GLN A 150 -13.62 4.82 -10.17
C GLN A 150 -14.05 5.54 -8.88
N ARG A 151 -13.39 6.65 -8.60
CA ARG A 151 -14.09 7.83 -8.06
C ARG A 151 -13.71 9.03 -8.92
N GLU A 152 -14.11 8.98 -10.19
CA GLU A 152 -14.46 10.26 -10.82
C GLU A 152 -15.60 10.84 -9.99
N ARG A 153 -15.36 12.02 -9.43
CA ARG A 153 -16.41 12.83 -8.80
C ARG A 153 -17.57 12.92 -9.80
N PRO A 154 -18.83 12.70 -9.39
CA PRO A 154 -19.94 13.14 -10.22
C PRO A 154 -19.69 14.61 -10.53
N THR A 155 -19.56 14.96 -11.81
CA THR A 155 -19.72 16.33 -12.25
C THR A 155 -21.06 16.78 -11.72
N ALA A 156 -21.04 17.61 -10.68
CA ALA A 156 -22.21 18.33 -10.25
C ALA A 156 -22.55 19.27 -11.42
N ASP A 157 -23.42 18.79 -12.29
CA ASP A 157 -24.09 19.64 -13.27
C ASP A 157 -24.75 20.77 -12.48
N MET A 158 -24.27 21.99 -12.70
CA MET A 158 -24.97 23.20 -12.28
C MET A 158 -26.30 23.25 -13.05
N GLU A 159 -27.35 22.67 -12.48
CA GLU A 159 -28.71 23.02 -12.85
C GLU A 159 -28.95 24.49 -12.49
N LYS A 160 -29.26 25.30 -13.51
CA LYS A 160 -29.74 26.67 -13.35
C LYS A 160 -31.11 26.65 -12.65
N PRO A 161 -31.44 27.64 -11.81
CA PRO A 161 -32.79 27.74 -11.27
C PRO A 161 -33.74 28.25 -12.36
N ASP A 162 -34.71 27.42 -12.72
CA ASP A 162 -35.90 27.85 -13.48
C ASP A 162 -36.77 28.75 -12.58
N ALA A 163 -36.98 29.98 -13.04
CA ALA A 163 -38.03 30.85 -12.54
C ALA A 163 -39.34 30.45 -13.24
N GLU A 164 -40.40 30.16 -12.48
CA GLU A 164 -41.70 30.82 -12.65
C GLU A 164 -42.74 30.32 -11.63
N GLN A 165 -43.24 31.28 -10.85
CA GLN A 165 -44.34 31.15 -9.92
C GLN A 165 -45.67 31.10 -10.67
N LYS A 166 -46.45 30.05 -10.43
CA LYS A 166 -47.85 29.95 -10.87
C LYS A 166 -48.76 30.59 -9.81
N LYS A 167 -49.48 31.66 -10.17
CA LYS A 167 -50.75 32.00 -9.50
C LYS A 167 -51.86 32.30 -10.50
N ASP A 168 -52.88 31.50 -10.31
CA ASP A 168 -54.22 31.37 -10.88
C ASP A 168 -55.06 32.66 -10.79
N ASN A 169 -55.82 33.01 -11.84
CA ASN A 169 -57.28 32.82 -11.89
C ASN A 169 -58.02 33.83 -12.79
N SER A 170 -59.01 33.27 -13.48
CA SER A 170 -60.00 33.79 -14.43
C SER A 170 -60.82 35.04 -14.04
N ARG A 171 -61.18 35.87 -15.03
CA ARG A 171 -62.56 36.15 -15.54
C ARG A 171 -62.66 37.49 -16.30
N GLY A 172 -63.33 37.44 -17.46
CA GLY A 172 -64.49 38.30 -17.79
C GLY A 172 -64.31 39.81 -18.04
N SER A 173 -64.35 40.15 -19.32
CA SER A 173 -64.93 41.34 -19.98
C SER A 173 -65.66 42.45 -19.17
N LEU A 174 -65.37 43.70 -19.60
CA LEU A 174 -66.28 44.82 -19.93
C LEU A 174 -66.51 46.00 -18.94
N VAL A 175 -66.30 47.21 -19.49
CA VAL A 175 -66.97 48.53 -19.30
C VAL A 175 -66.30 49.64 -18.46
N LEU A 176 -66.26 50.80 -19.12
CA LEU A 176 -66.01 52.18 -18.70
C LEU A 176 -66.67 52.61 -17.39
N THR A 177 -66.04 53.54 -16.66
CA THR A 177 -66.54 54.91 -16.41
C THR A 177 -65.56 55.71 -15.55
N ASP A 178 -65.15 56.89 -16.05
CA ASP A 178 -64.63 57.99 -15.22
C ASP A 178 -65.76 58.60 -14.39
N PRO A 179 -65.46 59.10 -13.18
CA PRO A 179 -65.83 60.49 -12.92
C PRO A 179 -64.75 61.29 -12.15
N ASP A 180 -64.68 62.55 -12.55
CA ASP A 180 -63.93 63.68 -12.00
C ASP A 180 -64.12 63.93 -10.49
N LYS A 181 -62.97 64.19 -9.82
CA LYS A 181 -62.63 65.21 -8.77
C LYS A 181 -63.47 65.32 -7.48
N PRO A 182 -62.92 65.87 -6.33
CA PRO A 182 -62.44 67.27 -6.29
C PRO A 182 -61.36 67.68 -5.26
N LYS A 183 -60.93 68.95 -5.40
CA LYS A 183 -60.29 69.90 -4.43
C LYS A 183 -58.79 69.77 -4.09
N ALA A 184 -57.95 70.56 -4.76
CA ALA A 184 -57.46 71.88 -4.30
C ALA A 184 -56.92 72.66 -5.52
#